data_AF-A0A6A4X5M5-F1
#
_entry.id   AF-A0A6A4X5M5-F1
#
_cell.length_a   1.000
_cell.length_b   1.000
_cell.length_c   1.000
_cell.angle_alpha   90.00
_cell.angle_beta   90.00
_cell.angle_gamma   90.00
#
_symmetry.space_group_name_H-M   'P 1'
#
loop_
_entity.id
_entity.type
_entity.pdbx_description
1 polymer ?
#
loop_
_entity_poly.entity_id
_entity_poly.type
_entity_poly.pdbx_seq_one_letter_code
_entity_poly.pdbx_strand_id
1 'polypeptide(L)'
;MVDRLAKKCSPLSPCSDRTIRDLDGVSVEAFARQNISNMAALEAIIAACRVILGCDASRVSVVHFLAYTHAAGGLNALLEATPGTAQEFKVKGGTQQISELLADRIGRHRIYLGHPVTEISQGNDDVTVSTGDGIIFHCKYVISGVPPNQLARVNFTPPLSPVRRELISNMPMGHLIKFVVTFEEAFWRAAGMSGEVVSNGGPSTVPGCTHGPLCIVYDATSDKGSPALVGFIAGSTSVEWEGRTVWAEEPFTGGCPVCYTTPGLMHTFPALKEKHGRVFFCGTELASRWCGFMSGAVQTGRQVALEVLHVLQPGVTLTPA
;
A
#
# COMPACT_ATOMS: atom_id res chain seq x y z
N MET A 1 -10.59 1.40 -20.61
CA MET A 1 -9.80 0.19 -20.93
C MET A 1 -9.29 -0.49 -19.67
N VAL A 2 -8.57 0.23 -18.80
CA VAL A 2 -8.02 -0.28 -17.52
C VAL A 2 -9.07 -1.03 -16.71
N ASP A 3 -10.21 -0.42 -16.38
CA ASP A 3 -11.26 -1.07 -15.57
C ASP A 3 -11.80 -2.37 -16.18
N ARG A 4 -11.86 -2.45 -17.51
CA ARG A 4 -12.32 -3.67 -18.21
C ARG A 4 -11.33 -4.82 -18.02
N LEU A 5 -10.03 -4.54 -18.06
CA LEU A 5 -8.99 -5.55 -17.80
C LEU A 5 -8.86 -5.85 -16.31
N ALA A 6 -8.99 -4.84 -15.45
CA ALA A 6 -8.94 -4.98 -14.00
C ALA A 6 -9.95 -6.02 -13.51
N LYS A 7 -11.19 -6.01 -14.04
CA LYS A 7 -12.22 -7.02 -13.74
C LYS A 7 -11.79 -8.49 -13.98
N LYS A 8 -10.79 -8.74 -14.84
CA LYS A 8 -10.22 -10.07 -15.08
C LYS A 8 -9.02 -10.41 -14.19
N CYS A 9 -8.45 -9.40 -13.53
CA CYS A 9 -7.26 -9.53 -12.69
C CYS A 9 -7.67 -9.63 -11.22
N SER A 10 -7.81 -10.85 -10.70
CA SER A 10 -8.18 -11.07 -9.29
C SER A 10 -7.11 -10.48 -8.36
N PRO A 11 -7.46 -9.66 -7.35
CA PRO A 11 -6.47 -9.07 -6.44
C PRO A 11 -5.56 -10.10 -5.73
N LEU A 12 -6.09 -11.30 -5.44
CA LEU A 12 -5.35 -12.35 -4.73
C LEU A 12 -4.81 -13.45 -5.65
N SER A 13 -5.15 -13.41 -6.94
CA SER A 13 -4.68 -14.39 -7.94
C SER A 13 -4.59 -13.71 -9.31
N PRO A 14 -3.74 -12.69 -9.44
CA PRO A 14 -3.82 -11.71 -10.52
C PRO A 14 -3.58 -12.31 -11.91
N CYS A 15 -2.76 -13.36 -12.01
CA CYS A 15 -2.44 -14.06 -13.27
C CYS A 15 -3.32 -15.31 -13.54
N SER A 16 -4.47 -15.45 -12.87
CA SER A 16 -5.37 -16.60 -13.10
C SER A 16 -5.99 -16.58 -14.51
N ASP A 17 -6.33 -15.40 -15.02
CA ASP A 17 -6.82 -15.20 -16.38
C ASP A 17 -5.64 -15.18 -17.37
N ARG A 18 -5.77 -15.90 -18.49
CA ARG A 18 -4.72 -16.03 -19.50
C ARG A 18 -4.32 -14.68 -20.11
N THR A 19 -5.30 -13.82 -20.43
CA THR A 19 -5.04 -12.50 -21.00
C THR A 19 -4.25 -11.62 -20.05
N ILE A 20 -4.49 -11.76 -18.73
CA ILE A 20 -3.72 -11.01 -17.73
C ILE A 20 -2.33 -11.59 -17.54
N ARG A 21 -2.18 -12.91 -17.57
CA ARG A 21 -0.87 -13.57 -17.45
C ARG A 21 0.09 -13.17 -18.57
N ASP A 22 -0.40 -13.01 -19.79
CA ASP A 22 0.40 -12.58 -20.94
C ASP A 22 0.97 -11.15 -20.75
N LEU A 23 0.46 -10.39 -19.78
CA LEU A 23 0.92 -9.04 -19.44
C LEU A 23 1.89 -9.00 -18.24
N ASP A 24 2.21 -10.13 -17.59
CA ASP A 24 2.97 -10.11 -16.32
C ASP A 24 4.33 -9.41 -16.46
N GLY A 25 5.02 -9.63 -17.58
CA GLY A 25 6.31 -9.00 -17.90
C GLY A 25 6.23 -7.55 -18.43
N VAL A 26 5.07 -6.91 -18.42
CA VAL A 26 4.85 -5.58 -19.02
C VAL A 26 4.70 -4.52 -17.91
N SER A 27 5.35 -3.37 -18.08
CA SER A 27 5.17 -2.22 -17.18
C SER A 27 3.90 -1.42 -17.50
N VAL A 28 3.41 -0.64 -16.54
CA VAL A 28 2.26 0.25 -16.76
C VAL A 28 2.54 1.23 -17.91
N GLU A 29 3.73 1.80 -17.98
CA GLU A 29 4.10 2.73 -19.05
C GLU A 29 4.14 2.06 -20.42
N ALA A 30 4.79 0.90 -20.54
CA ALA A 30 4.87 0.17 -21.81
C ALA A 30 3.47 -0.21 -22.31
N PHE A 31 2.62 -0.71 -21.40
CA PHE A 31 1.24 -1.03 -21.71
C PHE A 31 0.43 0.21 -22.14
N ALA A 32 0.55 1.32 -21.41
CA ALA A 32 -0.19 2.55 -21.70
C ALA A 32 0.21 3.12 -23.07
N ARG A 33 1.51 3.22 -23.37
CA ARG A 33 2.02 3.71 -24.67
C ARG A 33 1.60 2.85 -25.85
N GLN A 34 1.49 1.53 -25.66
CA GLN A 34 1.06 0.62 -26.71
C GLN A 34 -0.45 0.75 -27.01
N ASN A 35 -1.26 1.14 -26.03
CA ASN A 35 -2.72 1.05 -26.13
C ASN A 35 -3.43 2.41 -26.12
N ILE A 36 -2.73 3.51 -25.86
CA ILE A 36 -3.29 4.86 -25.74
C ILE A 36 -2.55 5.80 -26.70
N SER A 37 -3.24 6.25 -27.75
CA SER A 37 -2.71 7.21 -28.71
C SER A 37 -2.95 8.68 -28.32
N ASN A 38 -3.90 8.94 -27.42
CA ASN A 38 -4.18 10.29 -26.93
C ASN A 38 -3.22 10.66 -25.81
N MET A 39 -2.43 11.73 -26.00
CA MET A 39 -1.40 12.15 -25.06
C MET A 39 -1.94 12.52 -23.68
N ALA A 40 -3.06 13.23 -23.60
CA ALA A 40 -3.67 13.61 -22.33
C ALA A 40 -4.13 12.38 -21.53
N ALA A 41 -4.73 11.40 -22.21
CA ALA A 41 -5.13 10.14 -21.58
C ALA A 41 -3.92 9.31 -21.12
N LEU A 42 -2.83 9.31 -21.90
CA LEU A 42 -1.58 8.65 -21.53
C LEU A 42 -0.98 9.29 -20.27
N GLU A 43 -0.87 10.62 -20.26
CA GLU A 43 -0.36 11.38 -19.12
C GLU A 43 -1.21 11.18 -17.86
N ALA A 44 -2.54 11.12 -18.00
CA ALA A 44 -3.43 10.84 -16.88
C ALA A 44 -3.19 9.45 -16.26
N ILE A 45 -2.97 8.41 -17.07
CA ILE A 45 -2.65 7.06 -16.56
C ILE A 45 -1.28 7.03 -15.88
N ILE A 46 -0.28 7.71 -16.45
CA ILE A 46 1.05 7.81 -15.85
C ILE A 46 0.98 8.53 -14.50
N ALA A 47 0.30 9.67 -14.43
CA ALA A 47 0.11 10.44 -13.21
C ALA A 47 -0.65 9.63 -12.15
N ALA A 48 -1.73 8.93 -12.54
CA ALA A 48 -2.51 8.06 -11.67
C ALA A 48 -1.65 6.94 -11.07
N CYS A 49 -0.88 6.21 -11.90
CA CYS A 49 0.02 5.18 -11.41
C CYS A 49 1.02 5.73 -10.39
N ARG A 50 1.64 6.87 -10.71
CA ARG A 50 2.65 7.50 -9.87
C ARG A 50 2.09 7.89 -8.51
N VAL A 51 0.90 8.49 -8.46
CA VAL A 51 0.32 8.92 -7.19
C VAL A 51 -0.24 7.76 -6.36
N ILE A 52 -0.86 6.76 -7.00
CA ILE A 52 -1.47 5.62 -6.31
C ILE A 52 -0.39 4.73 -5.67
N LEU A 53 0.72 4.52 -6.36
CA LEU A 53 1.75 3.55 -5.97
C LEU A 53 3.05 4.19 -5.51
N GLY A 54 3.19 5.51 -5.60
CA GLY A 54 4.43 6.23 -5.27
C GLY A 54 5.60 5.88 -6.19
N CYS A 55 5.37 5.36 -7.39
CA CYS A 55 6.44 4.88 -8.27
C CYS A 55 6.19 5.19 -9.74
N ASP A 56 7.27 5.40 -10.48
CA ASP A 56 7.19 5.67 -11.92
C ASP A 56 6.58 4.47 -12.66
N ALA A 57 5.66 4.77 -13.59
CA ALA A 57 4.90 3.76 -14.33
C ALA A 57 5.78 2.77 -15.14
N SER A 58 7.02 3.15 -15.47
CA SER A 58 8.01 2.28 -16.11
C SER A 58 8.47 1.11 -15.23
N ARG A 59 8.38 1.26 -13.90
CA ARG A 59 8.87 0.27 -12.92
C ARG A 59 7.78 -0.62 -12.35
N VAL A 60 6.52 -0.24 -12.51
CA VAL A 60 5.36 -0.95 -11.95
C VAL A 60 4.84 -1.98 -12.95
N SER A 61 4.62 -3.22 -12.50
CA SER A 61 3.89 -4.24 -13.28
C SER A 61 2.48 -3.75 -13.64
N VAL A 62 2.10 -3.84 -14.92
CA VAL A 62 0.72 -3.53 -15.33
C VAL A 62 -0.28 -4.47 -14.64
N VAL A 63 0.10 -5.73 -14.40
CA VAL A 63 -0.75 -6.69 -13.71
C VAL A 63 -0.99 -6.27 -12.26
N HIS A 64 0.03 -5.73 -11.58
CA HIS A 64 -0.14 -5.15 -10.25
C HIS A 64 -1.13 -3.98 -10.26
N PHE A 65 -0.95 -3.05 -11.20
CA PHE A 65 -1.83 -1.89 -11.32
C PHE A 65 -3.29 -2.28 -11.59
N LEU A 66 -3.52 -3.31 -12.42
CA LEU A 66 -4.84 -3.87 -12.68
C LEU A 66 -5.45 -4.56 -11.46
N ALA A 67 -4.67 -5.35 -10.73
CA ALA A 67 -5.11 -6.01 -9.49
C ALA A 67 -5.51 -4.98 -8.41
N TYR A 68 -4.70 -3.93 -8.27
CA TYR A 68 -4.94 -2.82 -7.35
C TYR A 68 -6.21 -2.05 -7.73
N THR A 69 -6.38 -1.76 -9.03
CA THR A 69 -7.59 -1.15 -9.58
C THR A 69 -8.83 -1.99 -9.34
N HIS A 70 -8.74 -3.31 -9.53
CA HIS A 70 -9.85 -4.23 -9.23
C HIS A 70 -10.23 -4.16 -7.76
N ALA A 71 -9.25 -4.24 -6.85
CA ALA A 71 -9.50 -4.24 -5.41
C ALA A 71 -10.27 -3.00 -4.94
N ALA A 72 -10.07 -1.85 -5.58
CA ALA A 72 -10.79 -0.62 -5.30
C ALA A 72 -12.17 -0.51 -5.99
N GLY A 73 -12.45 -1.36 -6.97
CA GLY A 73 -13.69 -1.31 -7.77
C GLY A 73 -13.60 -0.42 -9.02
N GLY A 74 -12.41 0.08 -9.36
CA GLY A 74 -12.17 0.91 -10.55
C GLY A 74 -11.09 1.98 -10.31
N LEU A 75 -10.56 2.53 -11.39
CA LEU A 75 -9.44 3.49 -11.31
C LEU A 75 -9.88 4.80 -10.65
N ASN A 76 -11.05 5.31 -11.02
CA ASN A 76 -11.59 6.54 -10.45
C ASN A 76 -11.85 6.42 -8.94
N ALA A 77 -12.26 5.24 -8.48
CA ALA A 77 -12.50 4.99 -7.06
C ALA A 77 -11.24 5.18 -6.20
N LEU A 78 -10.04 5.08 -6.78
CA LEU A 78 -8.76 5.32 -6.11
C LEU A 78 -8.40 6.81 -6.00
N LEU A 79 -8.92 7.64 -6.89
CA LEU A 79 -8.43 9.01 -7.10
C LEU A 79 -9.43 10.08 -6.66
N GLU A 80 -10.71 9.87 -6.89
CA GLU A 80 -11.72 10.91 -6.68
C GLU A 80 -12.01 11.13 -5.18
N ALA A 81 -12.55 12.31 -4.88
CA ALA A 81 -13.13 12.68 -3.58
C ALA A 81 -14.68 12.70 -3.61
N THR A 82 -15.28 11.86 -4.44
CA THR A 82 -16.73 11.76 -4.64
C THR A 82 -17.34 10.65 -3.76
N PRO A 83 -18.67 10.57 -3.62
CA PRO A 83 -19.28 9.52 -2.80
C PRO A 83 -18.90 8.10 -3.24
N GLY A 84 -18.39 7.30 -2.30
CA GLY A 84 -17.97 5.91 -2.51
C GLY A 84 -16.51 5.73 -2.95
N THR A 85 -15.70 6.79 -2.96
CA THR A 85 -14.30 6.75 -3.41
C THR A 85 -13.30 6.97 -2.26
N ALA A 86 -12.02 6.71 -2.54
CA ALA A 86 -10.96 6.67 -1.54
C ALA A 86 -10.76 7.98 -0.76
N GLN A 87 -11.04 9.13 -1.37
CA GLN A 87 -10.76 10.45 -0.79
C GLN A 87 -12.01 11.17 -0.26
N GLU A 88 -13.15 10.49 -0.20
CA GLU A 88 -14.43 11.06 0.25
C GLU A 88 -14.36 11.61 1.68
N PHE A 89 -13.77 10.83 2.59
CA PHE A 89 -13.82 11.12 4.03
C PHE A 89 -12.46 11.22 4.67
N LYS A 90 -12.40 12.09 5.69
CA LYS A 90 -11.29 12.20 6.63
C LYS A 90 -11.77 11.87 8.03
N VAL A 91 -10.93 11.22 8.83
CA VAL A 91 -11.22 10.98 10.25
C VAL A 91 -10.96 12.26 11.04
N LYS A 92 -11.99 12.76 11.73
CA LYS A 92 -11.87 13.91 12.62
C LYS A 92 -10.82 13.61 13.71
N GLY A 93 -9.84 14.51 13.86
CA GLY A 93 -8.71 14.33 14.80
C GLY A 93 -7.55 13.46 14.28
N GLY A 94 -7.64 12.94 13.05
CA GLY A 94 -6.58 12.17 12.40
C GLY A 94 -6.72 10.66 12.57
N THR A 95 -6.13 9.93 11.62
CA THR A 95 -6.24 8.46 11.51
C THR A 95 -5.42 7.70 12.55
N GLN A 96 -4.37 8.30 13.10
CA GLN A 96 -3.54 7.69 14.16
C GLN A 96 -4.37 7.26 15.38
N GLN A 97 -5.46 7.98 15.67
CA GLN A 97 -6.37 7.65 16.78
C GLN A 97 -6.92 6.22 16.68
N ILE A 98 -7.06 5.65 15.47
CA ILE A 98 -7.53 4.27 15.31
C ILE A 98 -6.58 3.31 16.03
N SER A 99 -5.27 3.44 15.79
CA SER A 99 -4.24 2.61 16.42
C SER A 99 -4.13 2.87 17.92
N GLU A 100 -4.18 4.14 18.36
CA GLU A 100 -4.10 4.50 19.78
C GLU A 100 -5.28 3.93 20.59
N LEU A 101 -6.51 4.07 20.07
CA LEU A 101 -7.70 3.58 20.74
C LEU A 101 -7.74 2.04 20.77
N LEU A 102 -7.22 1.37 19.73
CA LEU A 102 -7.06 -0.08 19.75
C LEU A 102 -6.01 -0.51 20.77
N ALA A 103 -4.90 0.23 20.88
CA ALA A 103 -3.86 -0.03 21.88
C ALA A 103 -4.41 0.07 23.32
N ASP A 104 -5.24 1.07 23.58
CA ASP A 104 -5.92 1.22 24.88
C ASP A 104 -6.87 0.05 25.18
N ARG A 105 -7.65 -0.40 24.19
CA ARG A 105 -8.58 -1.53 24.34
C ARG A 105 -7.88 -2.87 24.55
N ILE A 106 -6.75 -3.10 23.88
CA ILE A 106 -5.93 -4.32 24.06
C ILE A 106 -5.24 -4.29 25.44
N GLY A 107 -4.93 -3.09 25.92
CA GLY A 107 -4.11 -2.81 27.09
C GLY A 107 -2.66 -2.60 26.69
N ARG A 108 -2.14 -1.38 26.86
CA ARG A 108 -0.80 -0.96 26.41
C ARG A 108 0.35 -1.82 26.97
N HIS A 109 0.16 -2.43 28.15
CA HIS A 109 1.14 -3.36 28.74
C HIS A 109 1.38 -4.64 27.91
N ARG A 110 0.52 -4.94 26.92
CA ARG A 110 0.68 -6.06 25.99
C ARG A 110 1.34 -5.65 24.67
N ILE A 111 1.71 -4.37 24.54
CA ILE A 111 2.28 -3.78 23.32
C ILE A 111 3.71 -3.35 23.63
N TYR A 112 4.65 -4.08 23.05
CA TYR A 112 6.08 -3.90 23.27
C TYR A 112 6.64 -3.04 22.14
N LEU A 113 6.90 -1.75 22.40
CA LEU A 113 7.49 -0.81 21.46
C LEU A 113 9.03 -0.87 21.52
N GLY A 114 9.71 -0.53 20.42
CA GLY A 114 11.18 -0.50 20.40
C GLY A 114 11.86 -1.87 20.28
N HIS A 115 11.09 -2.93 20.02
CA HIS A 115 11.57 -4.32 19.95
C HIS A 115 11.41 -4.88 18.53
N PRO A 116 12.26 -4.47 17.56
CA PRO A 116 12.13 -4.91 16.18
C PRO A 116 12.44 -6.41 16.07
N VAL A 117 11.50 -7.19 15.52
CA VAL A 117 11.68 -8.62 15.28
C VAL A 117 12.74 -8.85 14.22
N THR A 118 13.71 -9.72 14.50
CA THR A 118 14.82 -10.07 13.60
C THR A 118 14.81 -11.54 13.21
N GLU A 119 14.24 -12.43 14.03
CA GLU A 119 14.15 -13.87 13.75
C GLU A 119 12.84 -14.47 14.24
N ILE A 120 12.30 -15.41 13.45
CA ILE A 120 11.18 -16.27 13.80
C ILE A 120 11.61 -17.72 13.58
N SER A 121 11.70 -18.50 14.65
CA SER A 121 12.06 -19.91 14.64
C SER A 121 10.90 -20.78 15.11
N GLN A 122 10.60 -21.85 14.40
CA GLN A 122 9.46 -22.71 14.67
C GLN A 122 9.94 -24.09 15.14
N GLY A 123 9.45 -24.51 16.31
CA GLY A 123 9.54 -25.89 16.77
C GLY A 123 8.35 -26.71 16.29
N ASN A 124 8.20 -27.92 16.85
CA ASN A 124 7.07 -28.78 16.55
C ASN A 124 5.75 -28.16 17.06
N ASP A 125 5.76 -27.58 18.27
CA ASP A 125 4.56 -27.13 18.98
C ASP A 125 4.53 -25.64 19.31
N ASP A 126 5.64 -24.94 19.10
CA ASP A 126 5.84 -23.54 19.48
C ASP A 126 6.58 -22.73 18.41
N VAL A 127 6.58 -21.42 18.61
CA VAL A 127 7.30 -20.43 17.82
C VAL A 127 8.05 -19.52 18.78
N THR A 128 9.33 -19.34 18.49
CA THR A 128 10.22 -18.41 19.17
C THR A 128 10.42 -17.18 18.28
N VAL A 129 10.16 -15.99 18.82
CA VAL A 129 10.34 -14.71 18.14
C VAL A 129 11.43 -13.93 18.86
N SER A 130 12.51 -13.62 18.16
CA SER A 130 13.66 -12.89 18.69
C SER A 130 13.70 -11.47 18.13
N THR A 131 14.07 -10.52 18.97
CA THR A 131 14.18 -9.11 18.61
C THR A 131 15.64 -8.65 18.57
N GLY A 132 15.91 -7.55 17.85
CA GLY A 132 17.26 -7.02 17.66
C GLY A 132 17.95 -6.56 18.95
N ASP A 133 17.19 -6.28 20.00
CA ASP A 133 17.66 -5.93 21.33
C ASP A 133 17.77 -7.14 22.29
N GLY A 134 17.53 -8.35 21.79
CA GLY A 134 17.76 -9.60 22.52
C GLY A 134 16.57 -10.13 23.33
N ILE A 135 15.38 -9.51 23.23
CA ILE A 135 14.17 -10.07 23.84
C ILE A 135 13.71 -11.28 23.03
N ILE A 136 13.24 -12.29 23.77
CA ILE A 136 12.70 -13.53 23.20
C ILE A 136 11.28 -13.72 23.69
N PHE A 137 10.37 -13.92 22.74
CA PHE A 137 8.98 -14.27 23.00
C PHE A 137 8.71 -15.71 22.56
N HIS A 138 7.96 -16.45 23.38
CA HIS A 138 7.48 -17.79 23.05
C HIS A 138 5.96 -17.77 22.87
N CYS A 139 5.47 -18.37 21.80
CA CYS A 139 4.06 -18.40 21.46
C CYS A 139 3.69 -19.67 20.67
N LYS A 140 2.40 -19.93 20.49
CA LYS A 140 1.93 -21.06 19.67
C LYS A 140 1.84 -20.74 18.18
N TYR A 141 1.54 -19.47 17.87
CA TYR A 141 1.33 -18.95 16.52
C TYR A 141 1.77 -17.49 16.46
N VAL A 142 2.21 -17.07 15.27
CA VAL A 142 2.57 -15.68 14.96
C VAL A 142 1.62 -15.17 13.88
N ILE A 143 1.14 -13.94 14.05
CA ILE A 143 0.52 -13.17 12.96
C ILE A 143 1.50 -12.06 12.59
N SER A 144 2.04 -12.12 11.38
CA SER A 144 2.89 -11.07 10.83
C SER A 144 2.03 -10.08 10.04
N GLY A 145 1.99 -8.82 10.48
CA GLY A 145 1.28 -7.72 9.83
C GLY A 145 2.21 -6.65 9.27
N VAL A 146 3.49 -6.97 9.05
CA VAL A 146 4.47 -6.03 8.48
C VAL A 146 4.41 -6.03 6.94
N PRO A 147 4.79 -4.93 6.28
CA PRO A 147 4.86 -4.87 4.83
C PRO A 147 5.79 -5.96 4.23
N PRO A 148 5.52 -6.46 3.01
CA PRO A 148 6.33 -7.49 2.37
C PRO A 148 7.85 -7.22 2.32
N ASN A 149 8.26 -5.99 2.00
CA ASN A 149 9.69 -5.62 2.00
C ASN A 149 10.32 -5.70 3.39
N GLN A 150 9.56 -5.45 4.46
CA GLN A 150 10.05 -5.59 5.83
C GLN A 150 10.07 -7.05 6.26
N LEU A 151 9.13 -7.88 5.77
CA LEU A 151 9.15 -9.32 5.99
C LEU A 151 10.43 -9.96 5.45
N ALA A 152 10.97 -9.44 4.34
CA ALA A 152 12.23 -9.90 3.74
C ALA A 152 13.46 -9.73 4.66
N ARG A 153 13.36 -8.89 5.69
CA ARG A 153 14.44 -8.60 6.65
C ARG A 153 14.41 -9.50 7.89
N VAL A 154 13.37 -10.32 8.04
CA VAL A 154 13.23 -11.25 9.17
C VAL A 154 13.78 -12.61 8.78
N ASN A 155 14.66 -13.17 9.61
CA ASN A 155 15.17 -14.52 9.41
C ASN A 155 14.11 -15.55 9.83
N PHE A 156 13.90 -16.58 9.01
CA PHE A 156 12.95 -17.65 9.30
C PHE A 156 13.63 -19.00 9.38
N THR A 157 13.31 -19.75 10.44
CA THR A 157 13.77 -21.14 10.63
C THR A 157 12.54 -22.03 10.89
N PRO A 158 12.18 -22.98 9.99
CA PRO A 158 12.77 -23.23 8.67
C PRO A 158 12.55 -22.05 7.70
N PRO A 159 13.36 -21.93 6.63
CA PRO A 159 13.29 -20.81 5.70
C PRO A 159 11.93 -20.74 4.98
N LEU A 160 11.50 -19.52 4.65
CA LEU A 160 10.36 -19.28 3.76
C LEU A 160 10.59 -19.94 2.38
N SER A 161 9.49 -20.31 1.70
CA SER A 161 9.56 -20.89 0.36
C SER A 161 10.37 -19.99 -0.59
N PRO A 162 11.15 -20.56 -1.53
CA PRO A 162 11.92 -19.77 -2.50
C PRO A 162 11.06 -18.75 -3.25
N VAL A 163 9.85 -19.17 -3.67
CA VAL A 163 8.87 -18.33 -4.38
C VAL A 163 8.47 -17.11 -3.55
N ARG A 164 8.16 -17.29 -2.25
CA ARG A 164 7.84 -16.15 -1.39
C ARG A 164 9.04 -15.23 -1.21
N ARG A 165 10.23 -15.79 -0.97
CA ARG A 165 11.44 -14.99 -0.73
C ARG A 165 11.79 -14.11 -1.93
N GLU A 166 11.66 -14.65 -3.13
CA GLU A 166 11.84 -13.88 -4.37
C GLU A 166 10.81 -12.75 -4.48
N LEU A 167 9.53 -13.06 -4.27
CA LEU A 167 8.46 -12.06 -4.33
C LEU A 167 8.68 -10.92 -3.33
N ILE A 168 8.85 -11.22 -2.05
CA ILE A 168 8.94 -10.18 -1.00
C ILE A 168 10.20 -9.31 -1.13
N SER A 169 11.28 -9.87 -1.70
CA SER A 169 12.51 -9.11 -2.01
C SER A 169 12.35 -8.17 -3.20
N ASN A 170 11.32 -8.39 -4.03
CA ASN A 170 10.99 -7.59 -5.21
C ASN A 170 9.64 -6.85 -5.05
N MET A 171 9.23 -6.59 -3.81
CA MET A 171 8.07 -5.76 -3.46
C MET A 171 8.50 -4.47 -2.74
N PRO A 172 9.28 -3.57 -3.36
CA PRO A 172 9.66 -2.32 -2.73
C PRO A 172 8.43 -1.46 -2.43
N MET A 173 8.55 -0.57 -1.44
CA MET A 173 7.57 0.49 -1.22
C MET A 173 7.72 1.57 -2.28
N GLY A 174 6.62 2.26 -2.58
CA GLY A 174 6.66 3.54 -3.28
C GLY A 174 7.41 4.63 -2.52
N HIS A 175 7.57 5.78 -3.17
CA HIS A 175 8.06 7.02 -2.59
C HIS A 175 7.06 8.14 -2.84
N LEU A 176 6.62 8.77 -1.75
CA LEU A 176 5.68 9.87 -1.76
C LEU A 176 6.11 10.90 -0.72
N ILE A 177 6.09 12.18 -1.09
CA ILE A 177 6.13 13.30 -0.15
C ILE A 177 4.71 13.82 -0.04
N LYS A 178 4.24 13.98 1.19
CA LYS A 178 2.97 14.61 1.52
C LYS A 178 3.26 15.93 2.19
N PHE A 179 2.73 17.02 1.64
CA PHE A 179 2.83 18.34 2.24
C PHE A 179 1.44 18.96 2.40
N VAL A 180 1.29 19.83 3.40
CA VAL A 180 0.06 20.56 3.65
C VAL A 180 0.39 22.04 3.70
N VAL A 181 -0.29 22.82 2.87
CA VAL A 181 -0.19 24.29 2.87
C VAL A 181 -1.46 24.84 3.47
N THR A 182 -1.33 25.69 4.48
CA THR A 182 -2.46 26.37 5.13
C THR A 182 -2.59 27.78 4.58
N PHE A 183 -3.82 28.27 4.53
CA PHE A 183 -4.15 29.59 3.99
C PHE A 183 -5.08 30.33 4.94
N GLU A 184 -5.08 31.65 4.86
CA GLU A 184 -6.03 32.49 5.58
C GLU A 184 -7.46 32.27 5.06
N GLU A 185 -7.62 32.17 3.73
CA GLU A 185 -8.89 31.94 3.06
C GLU A 185 -8.83 30.77 2.09
N ALA A 186 -9.95 30.05 1.93
CA ALA A 186 -10.12 29.01 0.92
C ALA A 186 -10.41 29.60 -0.47
N PHE A 187 -9.45 30.37 -1.01
CA PHE A 187 -9.63 31.14 -2.25
C PHE A 187 -10.06 30.30 -3.46
N TRP A 188 -9.69 29.01 -3.50
CA TRP A 188 -10.13 28.09 -4.55
C TRP A 188 -11.65 27.90 -4.55
N ARG A 189 -12.27 27.81 -3.36
CA ARG A 189 -13.73 27.70 -3.24
C ARG A 189 -14.44 28.98 -3.67
N ALA A 190 -13.88 30.14 -3.31
CA ALA A 190 -14.40 31.43 -3.77
C ALA A 190 -14.37 31.57 -5.30
N ALA A 191 -13.41 30.90 -5.95
CA ALA A 191 -13.32 30.79 -7.40
C ALA A 191 -14.21 29.68 -8.02
N GLY A 192 -15.03 28.98 -7.23
CA GLY A 192 -15.87 27.87 -7.70
C GLY A 192 -15.12 26.56 -7.95
N MET A 193 -13.88 26.44 -7.46
CA MET A 193 -13.04 25.25 -7.62
C MET A 193 -13.08 24.36 -6.37
N SER A 194 -12.99 23.05 -6.55
CA SER A 194 -13.00 22.08 -5.45
C SER A 194 -11.71 22.07 -4.63
N GLY A 195 -10.60 22.54 -5.19
CA GLY A 195 -9.25 22.34 -4.64
C GLY A 195 -8.59 21.04 -5.09
N GLU A 196 -9.27 20.23 -5.90
CA GLU A 196 -8.69 19.05 -6.56
C GLU A 196 -7.87 19.47 -7.79
N VAL A 197 -6.64 18.98 -7.88
CA VAL A 197 -5.74 19.22 -9.02
C VAL A 197 -5.09 17.90 -9.40
N VAL A 198 -5.16 17.53 -10.67
CA VAL A 198 -4.39 16.42 -11.25
C VAL A 198 -3.34 17.01 -12.18
N SER A 199 -2.07 16.66 -11.95
CA SER A 199 -0.94 17.14 -12.73
C SER A 199 0.05 16.00 -12.97
N ASN A 200 0.67 15.98 -14.14
CA ASN A 200 1.82 15.12 -14.40
C ASN A 200 3.14 15.89 -14.20
N GLY A 201 3.18 16.79 -13.21
CA GLY A 201 4.33 17.64 -12.93
C GLY A 201 4.42 18.91 -13.78
N GLY A 202 4.11 18.83 -15.08
CA GLY A 202 4.29 19.96 -16.00
C GLY A 202 5.77 20.38 -16.13
N PRO A 203 6.06 21.48 -16.86
CA PRO A 203 7.44 21.98 -16.96
C PRO A 203 7.97 22.45 -15.60
N SER A 204 9.21 22.09 -15.29
CA SER A 204 9.91 22.57 -14.08
C SER A 204 10.42 24.00 -14.28
N THR A 205 10.32 24.83 -13.23
CA THR A 205 11.03 26.11 -13.13
C THR A 205 12.27 26.04 -12.23
N VAL A 206 12.56 24.88 -11.64
CA VAL A 206 13.71 24.64 -10.75
C VAL A 206 14.90 24.13 -11.57
N PRO A 207 16.09 24.76 -11.49
CA PRO A 207 17.29 24.31 -12.18
C PRO A 207 17.68 22.88 -11.80
N GLY A 208 17.94 22.03 -12.80
CA GLY A 208 18.32 20.63 -12.61
C GLY A 208 17.16 19.64 -12.53
N CYS A 209 15.92 20.12 -12.32
CA CYS A 209 14.73 19.28 -12.34
C CYS A 209 14.12 19.26 -13.75
N THR A 210 13.74 18.07 -14.23
CA THR A 210 13.19 17.92 -15.59
C THR A 210 11.69 18.24 -15.66
N HIS A 211 10.96 17.99 -14.57
CA HIS A 211 9.51 18.18 -14.47
C HIS A 211 9.15 18.80 -13.12
N GLY A 212 8.02 19.52 -13.07
CA GLY A 212 7.46 19.97 -11.81
C GLY A 212 7.03 18.78 -10.94
N PRO A 213 6.88 18.97 -9.62
CA PRO A 213 6.78 17.85 -8.69
C PRO A 213 5.35 17.40 -8.42
N LEU A 214 4.40 18.27 -8.72
CA LEU A 214 3.04 18.12 -8.24
C LEU A 214 2.31 17.02 -9.02
N CYS A 215 1.80 16.03 -8.29
CA CYS A 215 1.03 14.92 -8.85
C CYS A 215 -0.47 15.14 -8.64
N ILE A 216 -0.89 15.21 -7.37
CA ILE A 216 -2.29 15.44 -7.01
C ILE A 216 -2.39 16.40 -5.83
N VAL A 217 -3.47 17.16 -5.79
CA VAL A 217 -3.86 18.01 -4.66
C VAL A 217 -5.30 17.76 -4.31
N TYR A 218 -5.62 17.84 -3.02
CA TYR A 218 -6.99 17.87 -2.53
C TYR A 218 -7.20 19.01 -1.53
N ASP A 219 -8.47 19.39 -1.38
CA ASP A 219 -8.89 20.27 -0.30
C ASP A 219 -8.72 19.56 1.07
N ALA A 220 -7.80 20.09 1.86
CA ALA A 220 -7.45 19.60 3.18
C ALA A 220 -8.05 20.44 4.30
N THR A 221 -9.00 21.34 4.01
CA THR A 221 -9.64 22.21 5.00
C THR A 221 -10.04 21.40 6.23
N SER A 222 -9.64 21.89 7.40
CA SER A 222 -9.80 21.17 8.66
C SER A 222 -11.28 21.05 9.04
N ASP A 223 -11.58 20.16 9.98
CA ASP A 223 -12.91 20.05 10.61
C ASP A 223 -13.33 21.33 11.36
N LYS A 224 -12.36 22.20 11.68
CA LYS A 224 -12.58 23.53 12.28
C LYS A 224 -12.70 24.64 11.24
N GLY A 225 -12.69 24.31 9.94
CA GLY A 225 -12.80 25.27 8.85
C GLY A 225 -11.49 25.98 8.47
N SER A 226 -10.34 25.55 8.99
CA SER A 226 -9.04 26.14 8.63
C SER A 226 -8.67 25.75 7.19
N PRO A 227 -8.58 26.70 6.24
CA PRO A 227 -8.30 26.40 4.84
C PRO A 227 -6.93 25.76 4.66
N ALA A 228 -6.89 24.65 3.92
CA ALA A 228 -5.64 23.98 3.59
C ALA A 228 -5.76 23.21 2.28
N LEU A 229 -4.63 23.05 1.59
CA LEU A 229 -4.46 22.12 0.47
C LEU A 229 -3.42 21.08 0.86
N VAL A 230 -3.72 19.81 0.60
CA VAL A 230 -2.75 18.71 0.72
C VAL A 230 -2.27 18.34 -0.66
N GLY A 231 -0.96 18.36 -0.86
CA GLY A 231 -0.33 18.00 -2.13
C GLY A 231 0.61 16.81 -1.98
N PHE A 232 0.82 16.13 -3.11
CA PHE A 232 1.68 14.96 -3.17
C PHE A 232 2.70 15.06 -4.31
N ILE A 233 3.93 14.68 -3.99
CA ILE A 233 5.04 14.50 -4.94
C ILE A 233 5.41 13.02 -4.90
N ALA A 234 5.53 12.37 -6.05
CA ALA A 234 5.60 10.92 -6.14
C ALA A 234 6.70 10.44 -7.10
N GLY A 235 7.19 9.22 -6.89
CA GLY A 235 8.13 8.56 -7.80
C GLY A 235 9.50 9.24 -7.86
N SER A 236 10.16 9.23 -9.01
CA SER A 236 11.49 9.85 -9.17
C SER A 236 11.50 11.33 -8.82
N THR A 237 10.40 12.03 -9.08
CA THR A 237 10.32 13.47 -8.86
C THR A 237 10.39 13.85 -7.37
N SER A 238 10.01 12.96 -6.44
CA SER A 238 10.22 13.23 -5.01
C SER A 238 11.70 13.27 -4.65
N VAL A 239 12.52 12.43 -5.29
CA VAL A 239 13.97 12.41 -5.10
C VAL A 239 14.62 13.66 -5.69
N GLU A 240 14.21 14.05 -6.90
CA GLU A 240 14.75 15.23 -7.59
C GLU A 240 14.49 16.54 -6.84
N TRP A 241 13.31 16.70 -6.24
CA TRP A 241 12.87 17.97 -5.68
C TRP A 241 13.27 18.22 -4.22
N GLU A 242 13.33 17.18 -3.40
CA GLU A 242 13.64 17.33 -1.97
C GLU A 242 15.07 16.87 -1.64
N GLY A 243 15.76 16.24 -2.59
CA GLY A 243 17.07 15.62 -2.38
C GLY A 243 17.06 14.48 -1.35
N ARG A 244 15.87 14.12 -0.84
CA ARG A 244 15.60 13.11 0.19
C ARG A 244 14.21 12.52 -0.05
N THR A 245 13.95 11.37 0.54
CA THR A 245 12.62 10.75 0.54
C THR A 245 12.27 10.44 1.98
N VAL A 246 11.51 11.34 2.63
CA VAL A 246 11.23 11.27 4.08
C VAL A 246 10.71 9.90 4.52
N TRP A 247 9.84 9.26 3.72
CA TRP A 247 9.32 7.93 4.01
C TRP A 247 10.27 6.77 3.63
N ALA A 248 11.22 6.96 2.72
CA ALA A 248 12.20 5.92 2.42
C ALA A 248 13.24 5.78 3.54
N GLU A 249 13.46 6.87 4.29
CA GLU A 249 14.31 6.88 5.48
C GLU A 249 13.65 6.20 6.68
N GLU A 250 12.33 5.94 6.65
CA GLU A 250 11.60 5.25 7.73
C GLU A 250 11.98 3.76 7.81
N PRO A 251 12.74 3.33 8.83
CA PRO A 251 13.41 2.03 8.84
C PRO A 251 12.47 0.85 8.99
N PHE A 252 11.20 1.08 9.38
CA PHE A 252 10.18 0.04 9.59
C PHE A 252 9.07 0.05 8.55
N THR A 253 9.17 0.91 7.54
CA THR A 253 8.24 0.94 6.41
C THR A 253 9.02 0.86 5.10
N GLY A 254 10.05 1.69 4.94
CA GLY A 254 10.92 1.73 3.76
C GLY A 254 10.32 2.46 2.56
N GLY A 255 9.23 3.22 2.76
CA GLY A 255 8.56 4.04 1.75
C GLY A 255 7.05 4.17 2.00
N CYS A 256 6.34 4.81 1.07
CA CYS A 256 4.89 4.94 1.06
C CYS A 256 4.39 5.31 -0.36
N PRO A 257 3.11 5.14 -0.72
CA PRO A 257 2.00 4.72 0.15
C PRO A 257 1.94 3.21 0.38
N VAL A 258 2.40 2.39 -0.58
CA VAL A 258 2.22 0.93 -0.57
C VAL A 258 3.41 0.20 -1.21
N CYS A 259 3.51 -1.10 -0.98
CA CYS A 259 4.36 -1.97 -1.79
C CYS A 259 3.81 -2.09 -3.22
N TYR A 260 4.70 -2.11 -4.20
CA TYR A 260 4.36 -2.46 -5.59
C TYR A 260 5.25 -3.63 -6.06
N THR A 261 4.91 -4.27 -7.17
CA THR A 261 5.78 -5.27 -7.81
C THR A 261 6.34 -4.77 -9.13
N THR A 262 7.56 -5.17 -9.43
CA THR A 262 8.14 -5.04 -10.77
C THR A 262 7.52 -6.04 -11.75
N PRO A 263 7.59 -5.79 -13.07
CA PRO A 263 7.09 -6.74 -14.07
C PRO A 263 7.73 -8.13 -13.95
N GLY A 264 6.91 -9.18 -14.13
CA GLY A 264 7.34 -10.57 -14.22
C GLY A 264 7.10 -11.41 -12.96
N LEU A 265 6.57 -10.84 -11.89
CA LEU A 265 6.42 -11.52 -10.59
C LEU A 265 4.97 -11.66 -10.12
N MET A 266 3.98 -11.09 -10.81
CA MET A 266 2.60 -11.16 -10.29
C MET A 266 2.02 -12.58 -10.33
N HIS A 267 2.54 -13.47 -11.17
CA HIS A 267 2.14 -14.87 -11.14
C HIS A 267 2.48 -15.58 -9.81
N THR A 268 3.47 -15.09 -9.05
CA THR A 268 3.84 -15.65 -7.73
C THR A 268 3.10 -15.00 -6.56
N PHE A 269 2.31 -13.95 -6.80
CA PHE A 269 1.60 -13.19 -5.77
C PHE A 269 0.77 -14.03 -4.78
N PRO A 270 0.08 -15.13 -5.18
CA PRO A 270 -0.63 -15.99 -4.24
C PRO A 270 0.23 -16.53 -3.08
N ALA A 271 1.54 -16.70 -3.33
CA ALA A 271 2.49 -17.16 -2.31
C ALA A 271 2.62 -16.17 -1.13
N LEU A 272 2.20 -14.91 -1.26
CA LEU A 272 2.25 -13.93 -0.17
C LEU A 272 1.27 -14.26 0.95
N LYS A 273 0.10 -14.83 0.62
CA LYS A 273 -0.97 -15.13 1.59
C LYS A 273 -0.76 -16.44 2.33
N GLU A 274 -0.09 -17.40 1.71
CA GLU A 274 0.03 -18.76 2.26
C GLU A 274 0.64 -18.75 3.68
N LYS A 275 0.09 -19.50 4.62
CA LYS A 275 0.73 -19.64 5.93
C LYS A 275 2.09 -20.36 5.81
N HIS A 276 3.01 -20.05 6.70
CA HIS A 276 4.30 -20.74 6.83
C HIS A 276 4.34 -21.48 8.16
N GLY A 277 3.93 -22.75 8.17
CA GLY A 277 3.77 -23.53 9.40
C GLY A 277 2.75 -22.89 10.36
N ARG A 278 3.26 -22.35 11.48
CA ARG A 278 2.53 -21.66 12.56
C ARG A 278 2.55 -20.13 12.40
N VAL A 279 3.11 -19.60 11.31
CA VAL A 279 3.13 -18.17 10.99
C VAL A 279 2.06 -17.85 9.95
N PHE A 280 1.17 -16.92 10.29
CA PHE A 280 0.13 -16.38 9.42
C PHE A 280 0.50 -14.95 9.01
N PHE A 281 0.01 -14.52 7.85
CA PHE A 281 0.35 -13.21 7.27
C PHE A 281 -0.93 -12.40 7.05
N CYS A 282 -0.95 -11.19 7.60
CA CYS A 282 -1.93 -10.16 7.29
C CYS A 282 -1.19 -8.90 6.83
N GLY A 283 -1.91 -7.80 6.66
CA GLY A 283 -1.38 -6.58 6.06
C GLY A 283 -2.26 -6.15 4.90
N THR A 284 -2.16 -4.87 4.54
CA THR A 284 -3.07 -4.29 3.57
C THR A 284 -2.87 -4.84 2.15
N GLU A 285 -1.69 -5.36 1.86
CA GLU A 285 -1.28 -5.95 0.58
C GLU A 285 -2.04 -7.25 0.28
N LEU A 286 -2.55 -7.92 1.32
CA LEU A 286 -3.27 -9.19 1.24
C LEU A 286 -4.79 -9.02 1.18
N ALA A 287 -5.28 -7.79 1.07
CA ALA A 287 -6.70 -7.49 1.06
C ALA A 287 -7.30 -7.72 -0.33
N SER A 288 -8.48 -8.35 -0.38
CA SER A 288 -9.23 -8.50 -1.64
C SER A 288 -9.99 -7.25 -2.06
N ARG A 289 -10.23 -6.34 -1.11
CA ARG A 289 -10.85 -5.04 -1.35
C ARG A 289 -10.00 -3.96 -0.71
N TRP A 290 -9.84 -2.85 -1.42
CA TRP A 290 -9.04 -1.72 -0.94
C TRP A 290 -7.65 -2.15 -0.47
N CYS A 291 -6.98 -2.99 -1.28
CA CYS A 291 -5.58 -3.33 -1.10
C CYS A 291 -4.74 -2.05 -1.07
N GLY A 292 -3.80 -1.97 -0.12
CA GLY A 292 -3.03 -0.75 0.13
C GLY A 292 -3.68 0.33 1.02
N PHE A 293 -4.94 0.17 1.44
CA PHE A 293 -5.64 1.15 2.29
C PHE A 293 -5.84 0.65 3.72
N MET A 294 -6.12 1.58 4.65
CA MET A 294 -6.42 1.25 6.06
C MET A 294 -7.53 0.20 6.20
N SER A 295 -8.58 0.26 5.37
CA SER A 295 -9.65 -0.75 5.36
C SER A 295 -9.16 -2.15 4.97
N GLY A 296 -8.19 -2.25 4.07
CA GLY A 296 -7.54 -3.51 3.71
C GLY A 296 -6.74 -4.09 4.87
N ALA A 297 -6.02 -3.25 5.63
CA ALA A 297 -5.33 -3.67 6.85
C ALA A 297 -6.30 -4.22 7.91
N VAL A 298 -7.44 -3.56 8.14
CA VAL A 298 -8.49 -4.05 9.06
C VAL A 298 -9.09 -5.36 8.55
N GLN A 299 -9.39 -5.45 7.25
CA GLN A 299 -9.96 -6.65 6.63
C GLN A 299 -9.09 -7.88 6.90
N THR A 300 -7.81 -7.81 6.55
CA THR A 300 -6.90 -8.97 6.64
C THR A 300 -6.52 -9.27 8.08
N GLY A 301 -6.31 -8.23 8.91
CA GLY A 301 -6.02 -8.41 10.33
C GLY A 301 -7.14 -9.17 11.06
N ARG A 302 -8.40 -8.78 10.82
CA ARG A 302 -9.57 -9.48 11.39
C ARG A 302 -9.71 -10.90 10.84
N GLN A 303 -9.57 -11.07 9.53
CA GLN A 303 -9.66 -12.39 8.89
C GLN A 303 -8.64 -13.37 9.48
N VAL A 304 -7.37 -12.97 9.54
CA VAL A 304 -6.28 -13.87 9.98
C VAL A 304 -6.37 -14.15 11.48
N ALA A 305 -6.81 -13.19 12.29
CA ALA A 305 -7.08 -13.44 13.71
C ALA A 305 -8.15 -14.53 13.89
N LEU A 306 -9.23 -14.52 13.09
CA LEU A 306 -10.26 -15.56 13.12
C LEU A 306 -9.72 -16.92 12.62
N GLU A 307 -8.85 -16.93 11.60
CA GLU A 307 -8.19 -18.15 11.14
C GLU A 307 -7.32 -18.79 12.24
N VAL A 308 -6.54 -17.98 12.96
CA VAL A 308 -5.73 -18.45 14.10
C VAL A 308 -6.60 -18.93 15.25
N LEU A 309 -7.69 -18.22 15.57
CA LEU A 309 -8.65 -18.63 16.60
C LEU A 309 -9.30 -19.97 16.26
N HIS A 310 -9.67 -20.20 15.00
CA HIS A 310 -10.23 -21.48 14.56
C HIS A 310 -9.23 -22.63 14.75
N VAL A 311 -7.95 -22.40 14.46
CA VAL A 311 -6.90 -23.40 14.70
C VAL A 311 -6.68 -23.66 16.20
N LEU A 312 -6.72 -22.62 17.03
CA LEU A 312 -6.58 -22.74 18.48
C LEU A 312 -7.79 -23.40 19.16
N GLN A 313 -8.98 -23.20 18.61
CA GLN A 313 -10.25 -23.65 19.18
C GLN A 313 -11.17 -24.22 18.09
N PRO A 314 -10.88 -25.42 17.56
CA PRO A 314 -11.64 -26.00 16.44
C PRO A 314 -13.13 -26.20 16.70
N GLY A 315 -13.54 -26.30 17.98
CA GLY A 315 -14.93 -26.48 18.40
C GLY A 315 -15.75 -25.19 18.58
N VAL A 316 -15.15 -24.01 18.41
CA VAL A 316 -15.85 -22.73 18.57
C VAL A 316 -16.32 -22.22 17.20
N THR A 317 -17.64 -22.15 17.01
CA THR A 317 -18.22 -21.50 15.83
C THR A 317 -18.02 -19.99 15.93
N LEU A 318 -17.12 -19.45 15.12
CA LEU A 318 -16.90 -18.01 15.01
C LEU A 318 -18.02 -17.42 14.15
N THR A 319 -19.04 -16.81 14.77
CA THR A 319 -20.04 -16.02 14.04
C THR A 319 -19.38 -14.75 13.48
N PRO A 320 -19.46 -14.49 12.16
CA PRO A 320 -19.04 -13.21 11.61
C PRO A 320 -19.96 -12.11 12.17
N ALA A 321 -19.39 -11.16 12.92
CA ALA A 321 -20.05 -9.89 13.24
C ALA A 321 -20.08 -8.96 12.03
#